data_AF-A0A964DD99-F1
#
_entry.id   AF-A0A964DD99-F1
#
_cell.length_a   1.000
_cell.length_b   1.000
_cell.length_c   1.000
_cell.angle_alpha   90.00
_cell.angle_beta   90.00
_cell.angle_gamma   90.00
#
_symmetry.space_group_name_H-M   'P 1'
#
loop_
_entity.id
_entity.type
_entity.pdbx_description
1 polymer ?
#
loop_
_entity_poly.entity_id
_entity_poly.type
_entity_poly.pdbx_seq_one_letter_code
_entity_poly.pdbx_strand_id
1 'polypeptide(L)'
;MIICECGEIIEGNTFKDYLKTSASPSTPTIGHKKCGHIFNFIDQKLLKKYSSRKELKCLAMKFARKNNLEYAAIEKFLLEVDLLKSNGNFSDSEILIQAFKRL
;
A
#
# COMPACT_ATOMS: atom_id res chain seq x y z
N MET A 1 -7.81 -6.02 0.02
CA MET A 1 -7.02 -5.27 -0.97
C MET A 1 -5.59 -5.19 -0.47
N ILE A 2 -4.59 -5.45 -1.32
CA ILE A 2 -3.18 -5.38 -0.94
C ILE A 2 -2.62 -4.05 -1.43
N ILE A 3 -2.11 -3.20 -0.54
CA ILE A 3 -1.31 -2.05 -1.01
C ILE A 3 0.11 -2.52 -1.23
N CYS A 4 0.63 -2.25 -2.42
CA CYS A 4 2.05 -2.39 -2.69
C CYS A 4 2.82 -1.18 -2.17
N GLU A 5 4.08 -1.36 -1.74
CA GLU A 5 4.98 -0.27 -1.35
C GLU A 5 5.24 0.77 -2.45
N CYS A 6 4.86 0.45 -3.69
CA CYS A 6 4.84 1.41 -4.81
C CYS A 6 3.62 2.36 -4.79
N GLY A 7 2.77 2.29 -3.77
CA GLY A 7 1.57 3.12 -3.65
C GLY A 7 0.46 2.73 -4.62
N GLU A 8 0.37 1.46 -5.04
CA GLU A 8 -0.76 0.97 -5.86
C GLU A 8 -1.57 -0.04 -5.07
N ILE A 9 -2.89 0.05 -5.23
CA ILE A 9 -3.83 -0.92 -4.66
C ILE A 9 -3.96 -2.05 -5.67
N ILE A 10 -3.54 -3.24 -5.25
CA ILE A 10 -3.58 -4.42 -6.07
C ILE A 10 -4.98 -5.02 -5.98
N GLU A 11 -5.77 -4.79 -7.03
CA GLU A 11 -7.02 -5.50 -7.32
C GLU A 11 -6.77 -6.54 -8.42
N GLY A 12 -6.11 -7.65 -8.08
CA GLY A 12 -5.89 -8.76 -9.02
C GLY A 12 -4.70 -8.61 -9.99
N ASN A 13 -3.96 -7.50 -9.95
CA ASN A 13 -2.74 -7.30 -10.75
C ASN A 13 -1.50 -8.01 -10.17
N THR A 14 -1.64 -9.29 -9.85
CA THR A 14 -0.56 -10.12 -9.28
C THR A 14 -0.06 -11.18 -10.25
N PHE A 15 1.24 -11.47 -10.20
CA PHE A 15 1.82 -12.66 -10.81
C PHE A 15 2.21 -13.65 -9.71
N LYS A 16 2.25 -14.94 -10.04
CA LYS A 16 2.72 -15.98 -9.13
C LYS A 16 4.24 -16.09 -9.26
N ASP A 17 4.95 -16.09 -8.15
CA ASP A 17 6.40 -16.27 -8.12
C ASP A 17 6.81 -17.20 -6.97
N TYR A 18 8.02 -17.74 -7.01
CA TYR A 18 8.55 -18.62 -5.97
C TYR A 18 9.73 -17.93 -5.28
N LEU A 19 9.58 -17.69 -3.99
CA LEU A 19 10.64 -17.12 -3.16
C LEU A 19 11.16 -18.19 -2.19
N LYS A 20 12.47 -18.17 -1.94
CA LYS A 20 13.07 -18.89 -0.82
C LYS A 20 12.66 -18.19 0.48
N THR A 21 11.94 -18.90 1.34
CA THR A 21 11.56 -18.43 2.69
C THR A 21 12.18 -19.33 3.75
N SER A 22 12.06 -18.94 5.02
CA SER A 22 12.54 -19.76 6.15
C SER A 22 11.86 -21.14 6.23
N ALA A 23 10.64 -21.27 5.71
CA ALA A 23 9.89 -22.51 5.72
C ALA A 23 10.19 -23.43 4.51
N SER A 24 10.55 -22.88 3.35
CA SER A 24 10.79 -23.69 2.14
C SER A 24 11.59 -22.91 1.07
N PRO A 25 12.47 -23.59 0.31
CA PRO A 25 13.21 -22.98 -0.79
C PRO A 25 12.36 -22.52 -1.98
N SER A 26 11.12 -23.01 -2.10
CA SER A 26 10.21 -22.69 -3.21
C SER A 26 8.81 -22.38 -2.71
N THR A 27 8.69 -21.36 -1.87
CA THR A 27 7.39 -20.94 -1.35
C THR A 27 6.60 -20.18 -2.43
N PRO A 28 5.36 -20.60 -2.75
CA PRO A 28 4.53 -19.87 -3.68
C PRO A 28 4.13 -18.52 -3.06
N THR A 29 4.44 -17.45 -3.80
CA THR A 29 4.15 -16.06 -3.43
C THR A 29 3.42 -15.37 -4.57
N ILE A 30 2.87 -14.19 -4.27
CA ILE A 30 2.36 -13.29 -5.30
C ILE A 30 3.26 -12.08 -5.38
N GLY A 31 3.50 -11.58 -6.59
CA GLY A 31 4.22 -10.34 -6.86
C GLY A 31 3.33 -9.34 -7.59
N HIS A 32 3.61 -8.05 -7.44
CA HIS A 32 2.89 -7.00 -8.13
C HIS A 32 3.37 -6.85 -9.57
N LYS A 33 2.48 -7.07 -10.55
CA LYS A 33 2.84 -7.12 -11.97
C LYS A 33 3.40 -5.80 -12.52
N LYS A 34 3.04 -4.65 -11.94
CA LYS A 34 3.51 -3.33 -12.43
C LYS A 34 4.83 -2.86 -11.82
N CYS A 35 5.18 -3.25 -10.59
CA CYS A 35 6.43 -2.82 -9.96
C CYS A 35 7.41 -3.95 -9.66
N GLY A 36 7.04 -5.21 -9.95
CA GLY A 36 7.88 -6.38 -9.71
C GLY A 36 8.07 -6.74 -8.23
N HIS A 37 7.40 -6.05 -7.30
CA HIS A 37 7.57 -6.31 -5.87
C HIS A 37 6.92 -7.64 -5.48
N ILE A 38 7.72 -8.59 -4.99
CA ILE A 38 7.28 -9.91 -4.55
C ILE A 38 6.89 -9.85 -3.07
N PHE A 39 5.64 -10.22 -2.75
CA PHE A 39 5.14 -10.24 -1.38
C PHE A 39 5.53 -11.55 -0.71
N ASN A 40 6.32 -11.47 0.36
CA ASN A 40 6.64 -12.64 1.19
C ASN A 40 5.62 -12.79 2.32
N PHE A 41 4.70 -13.74 2.18
CA PHE A 41 3.65 -14.02 3.17
C PHE A 41 4.08 -14.98 4.28
N ILE A 42 5.21 -15.67 4.15
CA ILE A 42 5.61 -16.72 5.10
C ILE A 42 6.55 -16.18 6.17
N ASP A 43 7.53 -15.35 5.82
CA ASP A 43 8.50 -14.83 6.79
C ASP A 43 7.96 -13.65 7.62
N GLN A 44 6.63 -13.51 7.75
CA GLN A 44 5.97 -12.36 8.41
C GLN A 44 6.44 -10.97 7.93
N LYS A 45 7.14 -10.88 6.79
CA LYS A 45 7.30 -9.64 5.99
C LYS A 45 6.00 -9.28 5.25
N LEU A 46 4.87 -9.87 5.66
CA LEU A 46 3.55 -9.45 5.27
C LEU A 46 3.44 -7.96 5.59
N LEU A 47 3.27 -7.18 4.53
CA LEU A 47 2.62 -5.88 4.53
C LEU A 47 2.86 -5.14 5.84
N LYS A 48 3.97 -4.40 5.92
CA LYS A 48 4.19 -3.42 6.99
C LYS A 48 2.83 -2.82 7.32
N LYS A 49 2.23 -3.21 8.46
CA LYS A 49 1.18 -2.39 9.04
C LYS A 49 1.85 -1.05 9.14
N TYR A 50 1.36 -0.05 8.41
CA TYR A 50 1.89 1.30 8.49
C TYR A 50 1.35 1.85 9.83
N SER A 51 1.87 1.27 10.91
CA SER A 51 1.49 1.53 12.30
C SER A 51 1.84 2.95 12.67
N SER A 52 2.77 3.58 11.93
CA SER A 52 3.16 4.97 12.12
C SER A 52 2.48 5.89 11.09
N ARG A 53 1.96 7.04 11.55
CA ARG A 53 1.43 8.12 10.68
C ARG A 53 2.45 8.54 9.61
N LYS A 54 3.75 8.48 9.95
CA LYS A 54 4.86 8.86 9.05
C LYS A 54 4.97 7.92 7.85
N GLU A 55 4.91 6.61 8.06
CA GLU A 55 5.00 5.68 6.94
C GLU A 55 3.74 5.70 6.06
N LEU A 56 2.56 5.90 6.66
CA LEU A 56 1.32 6.07 5.90
C LEU A 56 1.36 7.33 4.99
N LYS A 57 1.92 8.45 5.48
CA LYS A 57 2.13 9.66 4.65
C LYS A 57 3.10 9.42 3.50
N CYS A 58 4.21 8.70 3.74
CA CYS A 58 5.13 8.34 2.66
C CYS A 58 4.43 7.51 1.59
N LEU A 59 3.57 6.57 1.99
CA LEU A 59 2.79 5.76 1.06
C LEU A 59 1.73 6.60 0.33
N ALA A 60 1.03 7.48 1.04
CA ALA A 60 0.07 8.42 0.47
C ALA A 60 0.72 9.31 -0.59
N MET A 61 1.94 9.81 -0.33
CA MET A 61 2.67 10.61 -1.31
C MET A 61 3.02 9.81 -2.58
N LYS A 62 3.45 8.55 -2.43
CA LYS A 62 3.70 7.66 -3.58
C LYS A 62 2.41 7.37 -4.35
N PHE A 63 1.32 7.10 -3.65
CA PHE A 63 -0.02 6.92 -4.24
C PHE A 63 -0.44 8.17 -5.01
N ALA A 64 -0.26 9.35 -4.43
CA ALA A 64 -0.67 10.60 -5.03
C ALA A 64 0.12 10.94 -6.30
N ARG A 65 1.46 10.76 -6.25
CA ARG A 65 2.33 10.89 -7.43
C ARG A 65 1.93 9.93 -8.54
N LYS A 66 1.60 8.67 -8.20
CA LYS A 66 1.22 7.65 -9.18
C LYS A 66 -0.13 7.95 -9.85
N ASN A 67 -1.04 8.59 -9.13
CA ASN A 67 -2.32 9.06 -9.67
C ASN A 67 -2.23 10.47 -10.29
N ASN A 68 -1.03 11.02 -10.46
CA ASN A 68 -0.79 12.35 -11.03
C ASN A 68 -1.60 13.47 -10.37
N LEU A 69 -1.77 13.40 -9.05
CA LEU A 69 -2.44 14.46 -8.29
C LEU A 69 -1.62 15.75 -8.35
N GLU A 70 -2.29 16.87 -8.58
CA GLU A 70 -1.66 18.20 -8.52
C GLU A 70 -1.30 18.58 -7.08
N TYR A 71 -0.33 19.47 -6.89
CA TYR A 71 0.18 19.85 -5.56
C TYR A 71 -0.93 20.25 -4.56
N ALA A 72 -1.91 21.04 -5.00
CA ALA A 72 -3.04 21.45 -4.15
C ALA A 72 -3.92 20.25 -3.74
N ALA A 73 -4.11 19.29 -4.66
CA ALA A 73 -4.85 18.07 -4.39
C ALA A 73 -4.04 17.10 -3.51
N ILE A 74 -2.71 17.06 -3.64
CA ILE A 74 -1.83 16.29 -2.75
C ILE A 74 -1.96 16.79 -1.30
N GLU A 75 -1.97 18.10 -1.09
CA GLU A 75 -2.10 18.68 0.25
C GLU A 75 -3.44 18.29 0.89
N LYS A 76 -4.56 18.50 0.16
CA LYS A 76 -5.90 18.09 0.61
C LYS A 76 -5.98 16.59 0.87
N PHE A 77 -5.36 15.78 0.03
CA PHE A 77 -5.31 14.32 0.18
C PHE A 77 -4.57 13.90 1.45
N LEU A 78 -3.40 14.49 1.74
CA LEU A 78 -2.62 14.17 2.93
C LEU A 78 -3.36 14.54 4.22
N LEU A 79 -4.11 15.65 4.21
CA LEU A 79 -4.96 16.05 5.33
C LEU A 79 -6.10 15.05 5.58
N GLU A 80 -6.79 14.61 4.52
CA GLU A 80 -7.84 13.58 4.62
C GLU A 80 -7.29 12.25 5.14
N VAL A 81 -6.08 11.86 4.72
CA VAL A 81 -5.41 10.65 5.22
C VAL A 81 -5.13 10.75 6.73
N ASP A 82 -4.65 11.90 7.23
CA ASP A 82 -4.46 12.11 8.68
C ASP A 82 -5.78 12.06 9.46
N LEU A 83 -6.84 12.67 8.91
CA LEU A 83 -8.15 12.71 9.54
C LEU A 83 -8.74 11.31 9.65
N LEU A 84 -8.70 10.53 8.57
CA LEU A 84 -9.17 9.14 8.54
C LEU A 84 -8.35 8.22 9.44
N LYS A 85 -7.03 8.41 9.51
CA LYS A 85 -6.16 7.65 10.43
C LYS A 85 -6.45 7.98 11.89
N SER A 86 -6.81 9.23 12.20
CA SER A 86 -7.16 9.66 13.55
C SER A 86 -8.49 9.11 14.04
N ASN A 87 -9.44 8.85 13.11
CA ASN A 87 -10.71 8.21 13.42
C ASN A 87 -10.63 6.70 13.66
N GLY A 88 -9.48 6.05 13.39
CA GLY A 88 -9.16 4.69 13.84
C GLY A 88 -9.96 3.52 13.22
N ASN A 89 -10.98 3.79 12.40
CA ASN A 89 -11.91 2.77 11.91
C ASN A 89 -11.51 2.06 10.60
N PHE A 90 -10.41 2.46 9.97
CA PHE A 90 -10.05 2.00 8.63
C PHE A 90 -8.64 1.42 8.56
N SER A 91 -8.45 0.38 7.75
CA SER A 91 -7.13 -0.09 7.37
C SER A 91 -6.39 0.96 6.52
N ASP A 92 -5.06 0.89 6.47
CA ASP A 92 -4.24 1.83 5.68
C ASP A 92 -4.68 1.89 4.20
N SER A 93 -5.15 0.77 3.65
CA SER A 93 -5.73 0.70 2.30
C SER A 93 -7.04 1.44 2.16
N GLU A 94 -7.93 1.27 3.12
CA GLU A 94 -9.23 1.95 3.09
C GLU A 94 -9.07 3.45 3.32
N ILE A 95 -8.10 3.86 4.14
CA ILE A 95 -7.76 5.26 4.36
C ILE A 95 -7.34 5.92 3.05
N LEU A 96 -6.40 5.35 2.30
CA LEU A 96 -5.96 5.93 1.04
C LEU A 96 -7.09 5.98 0.00
N ILE A 97 -7.91 4.94 -0.09
CA ILE A 97 -9.05 4.89 -1.02
C ILE A 97 -10.10 5.94 -0.65
N GLN A 98 -10.49 6.01 0.62
CA GLN A 98 -11.50 6.97 1.06
C GLN A 98 -10.99 8.41 0.93
N ALA A 99 -9.75 8.68 1.32
CA ALA A 99 -9.15 10.01 1.14
C ALA A 99 -9.16 10.41 -0.33
N PHE A 100 -8.85 9.48 -1.24
CA PHE A 100 -8.84 9.76 -2.68
C PHE A 100 -10.24 9.98 -3.24
N LYS A 101 -11.26 9.25 -2.74
CA LYS A 101 -12.66 9.46 -3.12
C LYS A 101 -13.25 10.79 -2.62
N ARG A 102 -12.63 11.42 -1.62
CA ARG A 102 -13.05 12.69 -1.01
C ARG A 102 -12.34 13.92 -1.60
N LEU A 103 -11.41 13.71 -2.53
CA LEU A 103 -10.74 14.78 -3.25
C LEU A 103 -11.71 15.49 -4.20
#